data_AF-H9F1I2-F1
#
_entry.id   AF-H9F1I2-F1
#
_cell.length_a   1.000
_cell.length_b   1.000
_cell.length_c   1.000
_cell.angle_alpha   90.00
_cell.angle_beta   90.00
_cell.angle_gamma   90.00
#
_symmetry.space_group_name_H-M   'P 1'
#
loop_
_entity.id
_entity.type
_entity.pdbx_description
1 polymer ?
#
loop_
_entity_poly.entity_id
_entity_poly.type
_entity_poly.pdbx_seq_one_letter_code
_entity_poly.pdbx_strand_id
1 'polypeptide(L)' 'MILIPRMLLVLFLLLPILSSAKAQVNPAICRYPLGMSGGQIPDEDITASSQWSEST' A
#
# COMPACT_ATOMS: atom_id res chain seq x y z
N MET A 1 -33.26 14.92 14.12
CA MET A 1 -32.06 15.27 14.94
C MET A 1 -31.46 14.09 15.73
N ILE A 2 -31.90 12.83 15.51
CA ILE A 2 -31.39 11.63 16.20
C ILE A 2 -30.28 10.90 15.40
N LEU A 3 -30.14 11.22 14.10
CA LEU A 3 -29.13 10.63 13.21
C LEU A 3 -27.70 11.11 13.50
N ILE A 4 -27.53 12.39 13.81
CA ILE A 4 -26.24 13.02 14.15
C ILE A 4 -25.60 12.43 15.42
N PRO A 5 -26.31 12.26 16.55
CA PRO A 5 -25.72 11.66 17.75
C PRO A 5 -25.33 10.18 17.55
N ARG A 6 -26.05 9.43 16.70
CA ARG A 6 -25.66 8.05 16.35
C ARG A 6 -24.39 8.02 15.49
N MET A 7 -24.26 8.92 14.52
CA MET A 7 -23.06 9.01 13.69
C MET A 7 -21.83 9.39 14.53
N LEU A 8 -21.99 10.37 15.43
CA LEU A 8 -20.92 10.78 16.36
C LEU A 8 -20.50 9.64 17.29
N LEU A 9 -21.47 8.86 17.80
CA LEU A 9 -21.20 7.68 18.61
C LEU A 9 -20.40 6.62 17.83
N VAL A 10 -20.80 6.32 16.59
CA VAL A 10 -20.08 5.37 15.73
C VAL A 10 -18.66 5.85 15.42
N LEU A 11 -18.47 7.15 15.14
CA LEU A 11 -17.16 7.73 14.90
C LEU A 11 -16.25 7.64 16.14
N PHE A 12 -16.80 7.92 17.33
CA PHE A 12 -16.08 7.83 18.60
C PHE A 12 -15.65 6.39 18.92
N LEU A 13 -16.46 5.39 18.50
CA LEU A 13 -16.14 3.97 18.63
C LEU A 13 -15.11 3.47 17.59
N LEU A 14 -15.06 4.07 16.40
CA LEU A 14 -14.12 3.70 15.33
C LEU A 14 -12.73 4.35 15.49
N LEU A 15 -12.66 5.55 16.08
CA LEU A 15 -11.39 6.26 16.39
C LEU A 15 -10.34 5.39 17.12
N PRO A 16 -10.67 4.65 18.19
CA PRO A 16 -9.70 3.81 18.90
C PRO A 16 -9.20 2.65 18.02
N ILE A 17 -10.06 2.08 17.17
CA ILE A 17 -9.70 1.00 16.24
C ILE A 17 -8.67 1.49 15.22
N LEU A 18 -8.84 2.71 14.70
CA LEU A 18 -7.89 3.32 13.79
C LEU A 18 -6.57 3.69 14.49
N SER A 19 -6.63 4.11 15.75
CA SER A 19 -5.44 4.47 16.55
C SER A 19 -4.58 3.28 16.96
N SER A 20 -5.16 2.08 17.03
CA SER A 20 -4.44 0.85 17.37
C SER A 20 -3.84 0.15 16.15
N ALA A 21 -4.07 0.67 14.94
CA ALA A 21 -3.49 0.11 13.73
C ALA A 21 -1.97 0.32 13.72
N LYS A 22 -1.21 -0.73 14.04
CA LYS A 22 0.23 -0.77 13.87
C LYS A 22 0.52 -1.29 12.46
N ALA A 23 1.29 -0.55 11.68
CA ALA A 23 1.88 -1.12 10.48
C ALA A 23 2.80 -2.28 10.89
N GLN A 24 2.66 -3.45 10.25
CA GLN A 24 3.50 -4.62 10.51
C GLN A 24 4.98 -4.39 10.14
N VAL A 25 5.25 -3.35 9.34
CA VAL A 25 6.57 -2.97 8.82
C VAL A 25 6.77 -1.46 8.99
N ASN A 26 7.99 -1.04 9.31
CA ASN A 26 8.35 0.38 9.42
C ASN A 26 8.56 0.97 8.01
N PRO A 27 7.66 1.85 7.52
CA PRO A 27 7.76 2.36 6.16
C PRO A 27 8.89 3.38 5.97
N ALA A 28 9.49 3.90 7.05
CA ALA A 28 10.68 4.73 6.98
C ALA A 28 11.95 3.92 6.68
N ILE A 29 11.90 2.60 6.89
CA ILE A 29 13.02 1.68 6.67
C ILE A 29 12.73 0.71 5.51
N CYS A 30 11.54 0.10 5.46
CA CYS A 30 11.17 -0.90 4.47
C CYS A 30 10.66 -0.27 3.16
N ARG A 31 11.41 0.68 2.60
CA ARG A 31 11.09 1.36 1.33
C ARG A 31 12.27 1.51 0.37
N TYR A 32 13.37 0.80 0.61
CA TYR A 32 14.50 0.80 -0.31
C TYR A 32 14.15 0.07 -1.63
N PRO A 33 14.68 0.52 -2.78
CA PRO A 33 14.48 -0.16 -4.05
C PRO A 33 15.10 -1.57 -4.00
N LEU A 34 14.40 -2.54 -4.58
CA LEU A 34 14.81 -3.95 -4.49
C LEU A 34 15.71 -4.42 -5.62
N GLY A 35 15.78 -3.71 -6.75
CA GLY A 35 16.78 -4.02 -7.76
C GLY A 35 16.45 -3.78 -9.21
N MET A 36 15.20 -3.45 -9.58
CA MET A 36 14.82 -3.28 -11.00
C MET A 36 15.71 -2.25 -11.71
N SER A 37 15.78 -1.02 -11.20
CA SER A 37 16.62 0.03 -11.79
C SER A 37 18.12 -0.10 -11.48
N GLY A 38 18.45 -0.81 -10.40
CA GLY A 38 19.83 -0.95 -9.92
C GLY A 38 20.56 -2.18 -10.44
N GLY A 39 19.87 -3.07 -11.16
CA GLY A 39 20.42 -4.32 -11.68
C GLY A 39 20.63 -5.43 -10.64
N GLN A 40 20.15 -5.26 -9.40
CA GLN A 40 20.16 -6.37 -8.42
C GLN A 40 19.11 -7.43 -8.78
N ILE A 41 18.05 -7.05 -9.50
CA ILE A 41 17.12 -7.96 -10.16
C ILE A 41 17.53 -7.96 -11.65
N PRO A 42 18.09 -9.06 -12.17
CA PRO A 42 18.48 -9.15 -13.58
C PRO A 42 17.26 -9.27 -14.50
N ASP A 43 17.41 -8.90 -15.78
CA ASP A 43 16.32 -8.95 -16.77
C ASP A 43 15.81 -10.39 -16.98
N GLU A 44 16.67 -11.39 -16.81
CA GLU A 44 16.29 -12.81 -16.87
C GLU A 44 15.26 -13.22 -15.78
N ASP A 45 15.21 -12.49 -14.66
CA ASP A 45 14.23 -12.68 -13.59
C ASP A 45 12.91 -11.91 -13.84
N ILE A 46 12.85 -11.08 -14.89
CA ILE A 46 11.68 -10.26 -15.24
C ILE A 46 10.91 -10.93 -16.37
N THR A 47 9.74 -11.50 -16.04
CA THR A 47 8.87 -12.15 -17.04
C THR A 47 7.54 -11.44 -17.20
N ALA A 48 6.95 -11.49 -18.40
CA ALA A 48 5.60 -11.01 -18.69
C ALA A 48 4.84 -12.04 -19.53
N SER A 49 3.51 -12.13 -19.36
CA SER A 49 2.67 -13.05 -20.14
C SER A 49 2.44 -12.58 -21.58
N SER A 50 2.64 -11.29 -21.84
CA SER A 50 2.56 -10.67 -23.16
C SER A 50 3.43 -9.41 -23.18
N GLN A 51 3.72 -8.95 -24.40
CA GLN A 51 4.37 -7.68 -24.64
C GLN A 51 3.62 -6.95 -25.74
N TRP A 52 3.47 -5.64 -25.58
CA TRP A 52 3.05 -4.78 -26.67
C TRP A 52 4.31 -4.17 -27.29
N SER A 53 4.62 -4.59 -28.52
CA SER A 53 5.63 -3.91 -29.33
C SER A 53 4.90 -3.04 -30.35
N GLU A 54 4.77 -1.75 -30.05
CA GLU A 54 4.42 -0.79 -31.10
C GLU A 54 5.63 -0.67 -32.02
N SER A 55 5.53 -1.21 -33.23
CA SER A 55 6.49 -0.92 -34.29
C SER A 55 6.02 0.36 -34.96
N THR A 56 6.65 1.50 -34.61
CA THR A 56 6.54 2.73 -35.41
C THR A 56 7.39 2.60 -36.67
#